data_AF-A0A357L908-F1
#
_entry.id   AF-A0A357L908-F1
#
_cell.length_a   1.000
_cell.length_b   1.000
_cell.length_c   1.000
_cell.angle_alpha   90.00
_cell.angle_beta   90.00
_cell.angle_gamma   90.00
#
_symmetry.space_group_name_H-M   'P 1'
#
loop_
_entity.id
_entity.type
_entity.pdbx_description
1 polymer ?
#
loop_
_entity_poly.entity_id
_entity_poly.type
_entity_poly.pdbx_seq_one_letter_code
_entity_poly.pdbx_strand_id
1 'polypeptide(L)' 'AEFGARRMIITKFDATRRAGAALSAAFASKFTLAHFSQTPFISEGLIDATPEFLARRLLAGRVGRLG' A
#
# COMPACT_ATOMS: atom_id res chain seq x y z
N ALA A 1 -18.84 9.88 -12.79
CA ALA A 1 -19.37 8.50 -12.63
C ALA A 1 -18.67 7.86 -11.44
N GLU A 2 -19.40 7.38 -10.45
CA GLU A 2 -18.87 6.67 -9.29
C GLU A 2 -19.09 5.17 -9.52
N PHE A 3 -18.01 4.39 -9.60
CA PHE A 3 -18.07 2.96 -9.94
C PHE A 3 -18.39 2.06 -8.72
N GLY A 4 -18.82 2.63 -7.59
CA GLY A 4 -19.16 1.87 -6.37
C GLY A 4 -17.96 1.16 -5.70
N ALA A 5 -16.74 1.47 -6.12
CA ALA A 5 -15.53 0.94 -5.49
C ALA A 5 -15.44 1.43 -4.03
N ARG A 6 -15.06 0.54 -3.11
CA ARG A 6 -14.91 0.86 -1.67
C ARG A 6 -13.54 0.52 -1.12
N ARG A 7 -12.79 -0.29 -1.85
CA ARG A 7 -11.52 -0.86 -1.40
C ARG A 7 -10.47 -0.75 -2.50
N MET A 8 -9.24 -0.49 -2.10
CA MET A 8 -8.11 -0.29 -2.99
C MET A 8 -7.02 -1.33 -2.74
N ILE A 9 -6.41 -1.82 -3.83
CA ILE A 9 -5.14 -2.55 -3.80
C ILE A 9 -4.05 -1.59 -4.26
N ILE A 10 -2.96 -1.45 -3.49
CA ILE A 10 -1.80 -0.67 -3.90
C ILE A 10 -0.72 -1.63 -4.41
N THR A 11 -0.43 -1.54 -5.70
CA THR A 11 0.57 -2.38 -6.37
C THR A 11 1.94 -1.67 -6.43
N LYS A 12 3.00 -2.45 -6.68
CA LYS A 12 4.40 -2.04 -6.63
C LYS A 12 4.79 -1.34 -5.32
N PHE A 13 4.18 -1.77 -4.20
CA PHE A 13 4.35 -1.15 -2.89
C PHE A 13 5.71 -1.48 -2.26
N ASP A 14 6.30 -2.60 -2.66
CA ASP A 14 7.69 -2.99 -2.43
C ASP A 14 8.68 -1.96 -3.00
N ALA A 15 8.52 -1.58 -4.27
CA ALA A 15 9.51 -0.78 -4.99
C ALA A 15 9.32 0.75 -4.85
N THR A 16 8.11 1.21 -4.52
CA THR A 16 7.82 2.65 -4.50
C THR A 16 8.50 3.38 -3.33
N ARG A 17 9.09 4.55 -3.63
CA ARG A 17 9.51 5.53 -2.60
C ARG A 17 8.40 6.55 -2.26
N ARG A 18 7.26 6.47 -2.96
CA ARG A 18 6.16 7.46 -2.89
C ARG A 18 4.89 6.87 -2.30
N ALA A 19 5.01 6.08 -1.23
CA ALA A 19 3.85 5.48 -0.55
C ALA A 19 2.79 6.53 -0.17
N GLY A 20 3.21 7.73 0.22
CA GLY A 20 2.32 8.84 0.58
C GLY A 20 1.34 9.27 -0.52
N ALA A 21 1.72 9.16 -1.81
CA ALA A 21 0.82 9.52 -2.90
C ALA A 21 -0.38 8.56 -2.98
N ALA A 22 -0.14 7.26 -2.85
CA ALA A 22 -1.19 6.25 -2.87
C ALA A 22 -2.06 6.31 -1.61
N LEU A 23 -1.46 6.57 -0.44
CA LEU A 23 -2.19 6.77 0.81
C LEU A 23 -3.07 8.03 0.77
N SER A 24 -2.56 9.13 0.20
CA SER A 24 -3.32 10.36 0.00
C SER A 24 -4.52 10.13 -0.92
N ALA A 25 -4.34 9.41 -2.03
CA ALA A 25 -5.43 9.04 -2.93
C ALA A 25 -6.50 8.19 -2.22
N ALA A 26 -6.08 7.19 -1.43
CA ALA A 26 -7.00 6.36 -0.65
C ALA A 26 -7.79 7.18 0.37
N PHE A 27 -7.13 8.09 1.08
CA PHE A 27 -7.75 8.98 2.06
C PHE A 27 -8.76 9.94 1.40
N ALA A 28 -8.35 10.65 0.35
CA ALA A 28 -9.20 11.59 -0.37
C ALA A 28 -10.44 10.91 -0.99
N SER A 29 -10.28 9.66 -1.43
CA SER A 29 -11.36 8.87 -2.05
C SER A 29 -12.18 8.03 -1.05
N LYS A 30 -11.84 8.08 0.25
CA LYS A 30 -12.44 7.26 1.31
C LYS A 30 -12.40 5.75 1.02
N PHE A 31 -11.36 5.28 0.32
CA PHE A 31 -11.16 3.85 0.06
C PHE A 31 -10.44 3.18 1.22
N THR A 32 -10.96 2.03 1.64
CA THR A 32 -10.24 1.15 2.56
C THR A 32 -9.11 0.43 1.82
N LEU A 33 -7.93 0.34 2.44
CA LEU A 33 -6.83 -0.47 1.90
C LEU A 33 -7.18 -1.94 2.08
N ALA A 34 -7.29 -2.68 0.98
CA ALA A 34 -7.50 -4.13 1.03
C ALA A 34 -6.16 -4.86 1.12
N HIS A 35 -5.24 -4.55 0.21
CA HIS A 35 -3.99 -5.27 0.07
C HIS A 35 -2.85 -4.40 -0.46
N PHE A 36 -1.63 -4.87 -0.24
CA PHE A 36 -0.39 -4.35 -0.82
C PHE A 36 0.31 -5.45 -1.64
N SER A 37 0.95 -5.10 -2.75
CA SER A 37 1.87 -6.04 -3.42
C SER A 37 3.29 -5.91 -2.84
N GLN A 38 3.90 -7.05 -2.53
CA GLN A 38 5.31 -7.14 -2.09
C GLN A 38 6.25 -7.59 -3.21
N THR A 39 5.72 -7.94 -4.37
CA THR A 39 6.49 -8.27 -5.55
C THR A 39 6.01 -7.47 -6.75
N PRO A 40 6.76 -7.47 -7.86
CA PRO A 40 6.31 -6.91 -9.13
C PRO A 40 5.07 -7.60 -9.74
N PHE A 41 4.68 -8.79 -9.25
CA PHE A 41 3.61 -9.61 -9.80
C PHE A 41 2.39 -9.61 -8.86
N ILE A 42 1.20 -9.28 -9.36
CA ILE A 42 -0.01 -9.22 -8.51
C ILE A 42 -0.52 -10.61 -8.16
N SER A 43 -0.28 -11.59 -9.04
CA SER A 43 -0.64 -13.00 -8.82
C SER A 43 0.12 -13.64 -7.65
N GLU A 44 1.26 -13.07 -7.25
CA GLU A 44 2.15 -13.62 -6.22
C GLU A 44 2.62 -12.53 -5.26
N GLY A 45 2.34 -12.66 -3.97
CA GLY A 45 2.79 -11.68 -2.95
C GLY A 45 1.85 -10.49 -2.77
N LEU A 46 0.55 -10.68 -3.00
CA LEU A 46 -0.47 -9.82 -2.44
C LEU A 46 -0.64 -10.15 -0.94
N ILE A 47 -0.53 -9.14 -0.09
CA ILE A 47 -0.70 -9.30 1.36
C ILE A 47 -1.82 -8.43 1.87
N ASP A 48 -2.44 -8.82 2.99
CA ASP A 48 -3.44 -8.01 3.67
C ASP A 48 -2.86 -6.65 4.09
N ALA A 49 -3.66 -5.59 3.93
CA ALA A 49 -3.27 -4.25 4.32
C ALA A 49 -3.39 -4.04 5.84
N THR A 50 -2.55 -4.72 6.62
CA THR A 50 -2.58 -4.60 8.08
C THR A 50 -1.95 -3.28 8.55
N PRO A 51 -2.46 -2.66 9.64
CA PRO A 51 -1.86 -1.47 10.21
C PRO A 51 -0.40 -1.68 10.62
N GLU A 52 -0.05 -2.85 11.14
CA GLU A 52 1.31 -3.19 11.53
C GLU A 52 2.26 -3.19 10.33
N PHE A 53 1.90 -3.87 9.25
CA PHE A 53 2.73 -3.91 8.05
C PHE A 53 2.93 -2.50 7.47
N LEU A 54 1.84 -1.72 7.37
CA LEU A 54 1.91 -0.36 6.87
C LEU A 54 2.82 0.52 7.76
N ALA A 55 2.65 0.45 9.08
CA ALA A 55 3.48 1.19 10.03
C ALA A 55 4.96 0.82 9.86
N ARG A 56 5.30 -0.47 9.87
CA ARG A 56 6.68 -0.94 9.67
C ARG A 56 7.25 -0.46 8.34
N ARG A 57 6.48 -0.55 7.25
CA ARG A 57 6.91 -0.11 5.92
C ARG A 57 7.20 1.40 5.86
N LEU A 58 6.37 2.21 6.51
CA LEU A 58 6.55 3.66 6.58
C LEU A 58 7.75 4.05 7.44
N LEU A 59 8.02 3.30 8.51
CA LEU A 59 9.21 3.49 9.35
C LEU A 59 10.49 3.05 8.64
N ALA A 60 10.47 1.89 7.98
CA ALA A 60 11.59 1.35 7.21
C ALA A 60 11.92 2.16 5.93
N GLY A 61 10.95 2.94 5.44
CA GLY A 61 11.14 3.88 4.34
C GLY A 61 11.95 5.12 4.72
N ARG A 62 12.20 5.36 6.02
CA ARG A 62 13.25 6.28 6.46
C ARG A 62 14.58 5.55 6.33
N VAL A 63 15.61 6.21 5.81
CA VAL A 63 16.97 5.64 5.70
C VAL A 63 17.38 5.03 7.06
N GLY A 64 17.34 3.69 7.14
CA GLY A 64 17.51 2.94 8.37
C GLY A 64 16.99 1.51 8.20
N ARG A 65 17.91 0.60 7.81
CA ARG A 65 17.72 -0.82 7.53
C ARG A 65 16.67 -1.50 8.44
N LEU A 66 15.79 -2.29 7.85
CA LEU A 66 15.31 -3.50 8.50
C LEU A 66 16.21 -4.63 8.02
N GLY A 67 16.88 -5.28 8.97
CA GLY A 67 17.65 -6.50 8.74
C GLY A 67 16.76 -7.72 8.51
#